data_AF-A0A1U7HPB5-F1
#
_entry.id   AF-A0A1U7HPB5-F1
#
_cell.length_a   1.000
_cell.length_b   1.000
_cell.length_c   1.000
_cell.angle_alpha   90.00
_cell.angle_beta   90.00
_cell.angle_gamma   90.00
#
_symmetry.space_group_name_H-M   'P 1'
#
loop_
_entity.id
_entity.type
_entity.pdbx_description
1 polymer ?
#
loop_
_entity_poly.entity_id
_entity_poly.type
_entity_poly.pdbx_seq_one_letter_code
_entity_poly.pdbx_strand_id
1 'polypeptide(L)'
;MVEFNCWVTPVNQVVTEASTNGSVEYEYFDCSSDVLSSLLYTLFEQHWSQVGVGHIVQGSVLELEFNAPPKLCILYDGYLTVAAEGWHLHLCIEANLGGPLCKTPVELRKQRQVSRAAFYRRFNTKGHPRSWGIQFWNGADEQLMTILLPNPLVDGENLLPEGKPDLTKLALYQELRDIYVLGKKPIPFTKNPLKHSYISVCTSTRCLPSGKWQHTFNALKSAVEKAGVDVEVRTSGCLEVCQQGPVVFYSDDRTWYTCVNPNVAETIVNEHLAKGKKVTEHCYPSSIYSNPK
;
A
#
# COMPACT_ATOMS: atom_id res chain seq x y z
N MET A 1 -16.58 12.59 1.44
CA MET A 1 -15.76 11.52 0.81
C MET A 1 -16.21 11.40 -0.63
N VAL A 2 -15.27 11.31 -1.57
CA VAL A 2 -15.61 10.95 -2.95
C VAL A 2 -16.08 9.51 -2.93
N GLU A 3 -17.21 9.24 -3.58
CA GLU A 3 -17.76 7.88 -3.69
C GLU A 3 -16.79 7.00 -4.50
N PHE A 4 -16.58 5.77 -4.05
CA PHE A 4 -15.69 4.82 -4.74
C PHE A 4 -16.24 4.54 -6.14
N ASN A 5 -15.44 4.84 -7.17
CA ASN A 5 -15.81 4.53 -8.55
C ASN A 5 -15.20 3.18 -8.95
N CYS A 6 -16.04 2.18 -9.19
CA CYS A 6 -15.60 0.86 -9.64
C CYS A 6 -15.24 0.80 -11.13
N TRP A 7 -15.39 1.89 -11.89
CA TRP A 7 -15.00 1.95 -13.29
C TRP A 7 -13.77 2.84 -13.48
N VAL A 8 -12.74 2.29 -14.11
CA VAL A 8 -11.57 3.09 -14.52
C VAL A 8 -11.91 3.90 -15.76
N THR A 9 -11.36 5.11 -15.85
CA THR A 9 -11.33 5.86 -17.11
C THR A 9 -10.02 5.53 -17.84
N PRO A 10 -10.06 4.88 -19.02
CA PRO A 10 -8.85 4.52 -19.75
C PRO A 10 -8.02 5.76 -20.11
N VAL A 11 -6.72 5.71 -19.83
CA VAL A 11 -5.78 6.78 -20.20
C VAL A 11 -5.54 6.82 -21.71
N ASN A 12 -5.70 5.68 -22.40
CA ASN A 12 -5.52 5.53 -23.85
C ASN A 12 -4.14 6.00 -24.36
N GLN A 13 -3.10 5.81 -23.56
CA GLN A 13 -1.73 6.14 -23.92
C GLN A 13 -0.88 4.87 -23.97
N VAL A 14 -0.25 4.66 -25.12
CA VAL A 14 0.74 3.59 -25.33
C VAL A 14 2.03 4.21 -25.83
N VAL A 15 3.16 3.83 -25.23
CA VAL A 15 4.49 4.28 -25.62
C VAL A 15 5.39 3.08 -25.81
N THR A 16 6.16 3.06 -26.89
CA THR A 16 7.17 2.03 -27.14
C THR A 16 8.55 2.64 -27.09
N GLU A 17 9.40 2.10 -26.23
CA GLU A 17 10.79 2.52 -26.04
C GLU A 17 11.73 1.46 -26.61
N ALA A 18 12.73 1.92 -27.38
CA ALA A 18 13.79 1.03 -27.87
C ALA A 18 14.73 0.65 -26.72
N SER A 19 15.18 -0.60 -26.73
CA SER A 19 16.20 -1.11 -25.82
C SER A 19 17.28 -1.84 -26.62
N THR A 20 18.44 -2.08 -26.01
CA THR A 20 19.55 -2.79 -26.66
C THR A 20 19.15 -4.17 -27.20
N ASN A 21 18.19 -4.84 -26.57
CA ASN A 21 17.78 -6.21 -26.91
C ASN A 21 16.35 -6.30 -27.48
N GLY A 22 15.77 -5.18 -27.94
CA GLY A 22 14.43 -5.14 -28.52
C GLY A 22 13.68 -3.88 -28.12
N SER A 23 12.47 -4.00 -27.57
CA SER A 23 11.67 -2.83 -27.15
C SER A 23 10.84 -3.13 -25.91
N VAL A 24 10.38 -2.07 -25.25
CA VAL A 24 9.39 -2.16 -24.18
C VAL A 24 8.20 -1.30 -24.57
N GLU A 25 7.02 -1.90 -24.56
CA GLU A 25 5.76 -1.18 -24.73
C GLU A 25 5.14 -0.95 -23.35
N TYR A 26 4.69 0.27 -23.10
CA TYR A 26 4.03 0.71 -21.89
C TYR A 26 2.61 1.17 -22.21
N GLU A 27 1.62 0.50 -21.64
CA GLU A 27 0.21 0.89 -21.69
C GLU A 27 -0.17 1.53 -20.34
N TYR A 28 -0.34 2.85 -20.34
CA TYR A 28 -0.57 3.61 -19.11
C TYR A 28 -1.99 3.48 -18.60
N PHE A 29 -2.16 3.55 -17.28
CA PHE A 29 -3.45 3.51 -16.61
C PHE A 29 -3.55 4.56 -15.50
N ASP A 30 -4.77 4.75 -14.99
CA ASP A 30 -5.08 5.73 -13.95
C ASP A 30 -4.34 5.42 -12.63
N CYS A 31 -3.65 6.44 -12.10
CA CYS A 31 -2.92 6.38 -10.83
C CYS A 31 -3.74 6.89 -9.65
N SER A 32 -5.06 7.09 -9.80
CA SER A 32 -5.92 7.44 -8.69
C SER A 32 -5.83 6.40 -7.57
N SER A 33 -6.03 6.85 -6.33
CA SER A 33 -5.87 5.97 -5.18
C SER A 33 -6.80 4.77 -5.23
N ASP A 34 -8.03 4.91 -5.72
CA ASP A 34 -8.97 3.80 -5.80
C ASP A 34 -8.49 2.73 -6.78
N VAL A 35 -7.95 3.15 -7.93
CA VAL A 35 -7.39 2.24 -8.93
C VAL A 35 -6.14 1.54 -8.41
N LEU A 36 -5.16 2.28 -7.88
CA LEU A 36 -3.92 1.70 -7.35
C LEU A 36 -4.19 0.80 -6.15
N SER A 37 -5.05 1.23 -5.22
CA SER A 37 -5.39 0.44 -4.04
C SER A 37 -6.06 -0.87 -4.41
N SER A 38 -7.04 -0.85 -5.33
CA SER A 38 -7.71 -2.06 -5.78
C SER A 38 -6.79 -3.00 -6.54
N LEU A 39 -5.99 -2.49 -7.48
CA LEU A 39 -5.01 -3.29 -8.22
C LEU A 39 -4.00 -3.95 -7.29
N LEU A 40 -3.38 -3.18 -6.40
CA LEU A 40 -2.33 -3.68 -5.51
C LEU A 40 -2.90 -4.64 -4.45
N TYR A 41 -4.13 -4.40 -3.96
CA TYR A 41 -4.81 -5.36 -3.10
C TYR A 41 -5.08 -6.68 -3.84
N THR A 42 -5.62 -6.63 -5.06
CA THR A 42 -5.81 -7.85 -5.88
C THR A 42 -4.48 -8.60 -6.06
N LEU A 43 -3.40 -7.90 -6.39
CA LEU A 43 -2.09 -8.53 -6.59
C LEU A 43 -1.54 -9.18 -5.31
N PHE A 44 -1.56 -8.47 -4.18
CA PHE A 44 -0.88 -8.92 -2.95
C PHE A 44 -1.74 -9.73 -1.98
N GLU A 45 -3.06 -9.60 -2.00
CA GLU A 45 -3.95 -10.40 -1.16
C GLU A 45 -4.53 -11.60 -1.92
N GLN A 46 -4.85 -11.44 -3.20
CA GLN A 46 -5.57 -12.47 -3.97
C GLN A 46 -4.65 -13.28 -4.90
N HIS A 47 -3.56 -12.67 -5.41
CA HIS A 47 -2.69 -13.27 -6.42
C HIS A 47 -1.20 -13.29 -6.03
N TRP A 48 -0.87 -13.18 -4.74
CA TRP A 48 0.51 -13.07 -4.26
C TRP A 48 1.42 -14.20 -4.77
N SER A 49 0.87 -15.42 -4.91
CA SER A 49 1.62 -16.60 -5.34
C SER A 49 1.95 -16.62 -6.83
N GLN A 50 1.39 -15.69 -7.61
CA GLN A 50 1.58 -15.59 -9.06
C GLN A 50 2.46 -14.40 -9.46
N VAL A 51 2.81 -13.52 -8.51
CA VAL A 51 3.47 -12.26 -8.82
C VAL A 51 4.78 -12.11 -8.06
N GLY A 52 5.77 -11.53 -8.73
CA GLY A 52 7.03 -11.12 -8.12
C GLY A 52 7.09 -9.61 -7.94
N VAL A 53 7.98 -9.14 -7.08
CA VAL A 53 8.30 -7.72 -6.90
C VAL A 53 9.75 -7.50 -7.28
N GLY A 54 9.98 -6.59 -8.23
CA GLY A 54 11.31 -6.22 -8.70
C GLY A 54 11.66 -4.78 -8.36
N HIS A 55 12.94 -4.53 -8.14
CA HIS A 55 13.56 -3.23 -8.36
C HIS A 55 14.63 -3.41 -9.43
N ILE A 56 14.29 -3.00 -10.66
CA ILE A 56 15.06 -3.32 -11.86
C ILE A 56 15.56 -2.01 -12.47
N VAL A 57 16.76 -1.61 -12.10
CA VAL A 57 17.40 -0.38 -12.58
C VAL A 57 18.70 -0.71 -13.31
N GLN A 58 19.20 0.24 -14.11
CA GLN A 58 20.45 0.01 -14.82
C GLN A 58 21.60 -0.21 -13.82
N GLY A 59 22.25 -1.39 -13.91
CA GLY A 59 23.37 -1.78 -13.06
C GLY A 59 23.00 -2.51 -11.77
N SER A 60 21.71 -2.67 -11.43
CA SER A 60 21.28 -3.45 -10.26
C SER A 60 19.86 -3.99 -10.42
N VAL A 61 19.70 -5.27 -10.10
CA VAL A 61 18.40 -5.95 -10.11
C VAL A 61 18.21 -6.68 -8.79
N LEU A 62 17.07 -6.44 -8.15
CA LEU A 62 16.56 -7.21 -7.03
C LEU A 62 15.18 -7.73 -7.41
N GLU A 63 14.96 -9.03 -7.28
CA GLU A 63 13.65 -9.66 -7.47
C GLU A 63 13.30 -10.46 -6.22
N LEU A 64 12.04 -10.35 -5.79
CA LEU A 64 11.51 -10.98 -4.59
C LEU A 64 10.23 -11.71 -4.95
N GLU A 65 10.11 -12.94 -4.45
CA GLU A 65 8.93 -13.77 -4.56
C GLU A 65 8.29 -14.01 -3.19
N PHE A 66 7.02 -14.35 -3.20
CA PHE A 66 6.26 -14.68 -2.00
C PHE A 66 6.22 -16.21 -1.81
N ASN A 67 6.77 -16.69 -0.69
CA ASN A 67 6.75 -18.12 -0.34
C ASN A 67 5.52 -18.52 0.52
N ALA A 68 4.77 -17.52 0.98
CA ALA A 68 3.56 -17.65 1.78
C ALA A 68 2.70 -16.39 1.59
N PRO A 69 1.40 -16.42 1.94
CA PRO A 69 0.57 -15.23 1.95
C PRO A 69 1.22 -14.10 2.76
N PRO A 70 1.16 -12.84 2.30
CA PRO A 70 1.61 -11.71 3.09
C PRO A 70 0.93 -11.69 4.47
N LYS A 71 1.70 -11.31 5.49
CA LYS A 71 1.19 -11.14 6.87
C LYS A 71 0.38 -9.86 7.02
N LEU A 72 0.54 -8.93 6.09
CA LEU A 72 -0.04 -7.59 6.13
C LEU A 72 -0.07 -7.00 4.71
N CYS A 73 -1.18 -6.37 4.35
CA CYS A 73 -1.32 -5.48 3.20
C CYS A 73 -2.17 -4.29 3.63
N ILE A 74 -1.54 -3.16 3.99
CA ILE A 74 -2.25 -1.99 4.53
C ILE A 74 -1.77 -0.69 3.90
N LEU A 75 -2.64 0.31 3.88
CA LEU A 75 -2.28 1.69 3.58
C LEU A 75 -2.11 2.47 4.90
N TYR A 76 -0.95 3.11 5.07
CA TYR A 76 -0.64 3.97 6.21
C TYR A 76 0.12 5.22 5.77
N ASP A 77 -0.40 6.40 6.10
CA ASP A 77 0.16 7.73 5.79
C ASP A 77 0.80 7.83 4.39
N GLY A 78 0.03 7.48 3.35
CA GLY A 78 0.46 7.58 1.96
C GLY A 78 1.10 6.31 1.37
N TYR A 79 1.55 5.38 2.22
CA TYR A 79 2.31 4.21 1.80
C TYR A 79 1.50 2.93 1.93
N LEU A 80 1.32 2.23 0.81
CA LEU A 80 1.03 0.80 0.83
C LEU A 80 2.22 0.10 1.48
N THR A 81 1.94 -0.76 2.45
CA THR A 81 2.92 -1.62 3.12
C THR A 81 2.48 -3.05 2.98
N VAL A 82 3.34 -3.87 2.39
CA VAL A 82 3.14 -5.32 2.29
C VAL A 82 4.27 -6.01 3.04
N ALA A 83 3.93 -6.83 4.02
CA ALA A 83 4.91 -7.57 4.81
C ALA A 83 4.85 -9.06 4.47
N ALA A 84 5.90 -9.56 3.84
CA ALA A 84 6.09 -10.97 3.56
C ALA A 84 6.92 -11.64 4.67
N GLU A 85 7.24 -12.92 4.49
CA GLU A 85 8.20 -13.59 5.34
C GLU A 85 9.63 -13.15 5.02
N GLY A 86 10.31 -12.54 5.99
CA GLY A 86 11.71 -12.13 5.87
C GLY A 86 11.95 -10.79 5.17
N TRP A 87 10.92 -10.21 4.52
CA TRP A 87 11.03 -8.92 3.83
C TRP A 87 9.71 -8.15 3.83
N HIS A 88 9.77 -6.85 3.58
CA HIS A 88 8.59 -6.01 3.39
C HIS A 88 8.89 -4.93 2.35
N LEU A 89 7.84 -4.37 1.76
CA LEU A 89 7.92 -3.27 0.82
C LEU A 89 7.06 -2.09 1.24
N HIS A 90 7.38 -0.91 0.70
CA HIS A 90 6.59 0.29 0.82
C HIS A 90 6.44 0.96 -0.56
N LEU A 91 5.22 1.30 -0.95
CA LEU A 91 4.93 2.04 -2.19
C LEU A 91 4.03 3.25 -1.89
N CYS A 92 4.47 4.46 -2.23
CA CYS A 92 3.73 5.69 -1.94
C CYS A 92 2.62 5.89 -2.98
N ILE A 93 1.39 5.45 -2.67
CA ILE A 93 0.24 5.57 -3.58
C ILE A 93 -0.69 6.74 -3.24
N GLU A 94 -0.47 7.38 -2.09
CA GLU A 94 -1.15 8.60 -1.67
C GLU A 94 -0.18 9.59 -1.02
N ALA A 95 -0.65 10.81 -0.78
CA ALA A 95 0.14 11.85 -0.13
C ALA A 95 0.57 11.44 1.28
N ASN A 96 1.88 11.28 1.48
CA ASN A 96 2.48 11.10 2.79
C ASN A 96 2.52 12.42 3.56
N LEU A 97 1.79 12.55 4.67
CA LEU A 97 1.77 13.85 5.37
C LEU A 97 2.91 14.00 6.37
N GLY A 98 3.47 12.91 6.91
CA GLY A 98 4.58 12.98 7.86
C GLY A 98 4.11 13.16 9.29
N GLY A 99 3.23 12.25 9.74
CA GLY A 99 2.76 12.16 11.13
C GLY A 99 1.79 13.27 11.55
N PRO A 100 1.62 13.50 12.87
CA PRO A 100 0.57 14.38 13.39
C PRO A 100 0.72 15.85 13.02
N LEU A 101 1.95 16.32 12.81
CA LEU A 101 2.23 17.72 12.46
C LEU A 101 2.30 17.94 10.94
N CYS A 102 1.98 16.92 10.13
CA CYS A 102 2.01 17.00 8.69
C CYS A 102 3.36 17.56 8.14
N LYS A 103 4.48 17.07 8.69
CA LYS A 103 5.82 17.67 8.46
C LYS A 103 6.35 17.50 7.04
N THR A 104 5.83 16.54 6.27
CA THR A 104 6.30 16.33 4.89
C THR A 104 5.87 17.53 4.04
N PRO A 105 6.79 18.30 3.42
CA PRO A 105 6.44 19.43 2.56
C PRO A 105 5.64 18.99 1.34
N VAL A 106 4.70 19.83 0.85
CA VAL A 106 3.81 19.50 -0.28
C VAL A 106 4.58 19.00 -1.52
N GLU A 107 5.67 19.66 -1.88
CA GLU A 107 6.49 19.26 -3.03
C GLU A 107 7.11 17.88 -2.85
N LEU A 108 7.54 17.54 -1.64
CA LEU A 108 8.06 16.21 -1.34
C LEU A 108 6.95 15.14 -1.37
N ARG A 109 5.71 15.48 -1.00
CA ARG A 109 4.55 14.57 -1.13
C ARG A 109 4.32 14.23 -2.59
N LYS A 110 4.28 15.25 -3.45
CA LYS A 110 4.11 15.10 -4.91
C LYS A 110 5.24 14.27 -5.50
N GLN A 111 6.49 14.55 -5.13
CA GLN A 111 7.65 13.82 -5.60
C GLN A 111 7.59 12.34 -5.24
N ARG A 112 7.24 11.99 -3.99
CA ARG A 112 7.23 10.60 -3.51
C ARG A 112 6.13 9.75 -4.13
N GLN A 113 4.95 10.35 -4.33
CA GLN A 113 3.75 9.64 -4.74
C GLN A 113 3.88 9.09 -6.17
N VAL A 114 3.34 7.89 -6.40
CA VAL A 114 3.16 7.33 -7.74
C VAL A 114 2.37 8.33 -8.60
N SER A 115 2.99 8.77 -9.69
CA SER A 115 2.42 9.72 -10.64
C SER A 115 2.04 9.04 -11.97
N ARG A 116 2.76 7.96 -12.31
CA ARG A 116 2.59 7.18 -13.54
C ARG A 116 2.69 5.70 -13.25
N ALA A 117 1.86 4.94 -13.93
CA ALA A 117 1.86 3.48 -13.88
C ALA A 117 1.50 2.92 -15.24
N ALA A 118 2.13 1.82 -15.64
CA ALA A 118 1.88 1.18 -16.92
C ALA A 118 1.99 -0.34 -16.83
N PHE A 119 1.11 -1.02 -17.56
CA PHE A 119 1.34 -2.42 -17.91
C PHE A 119 2.40 -2.43 -19.01
N TYR A 120 3.46 -3.21 -18.83
CA TYR A 120 4.50 -3.32 -19.84
C TYR A 120 4.53 -4.70 -20.49
N ARG A 121 4.99 -4.70 -21.74
CA ARG A 121 5.43 -5.89 -22.48
C ARG A 121 6.81 -5.64 -23.04
N ARG A 122 7.75 -6.55 -22.77
CA ARG A 122 9.08 -6.50 -23.40
C ARG A 122 9.07 -7.38 -24.63
N PHE A 123 9.64 -6.89 -25.71
CA PHE A 123 9.77 -7.60 -26.97
C PHE A 123 11.26 -7.81 -27.29
N ASN A 124 11.58 -8.94 -27.90
CA ASN A 124 12.91 -9.15 -28.47
C ASN A 124 13.07 -8.37 -29.81
N THR A 125 14.26 -8.44 -30.40
CA THR A 125 14.56 -7.84 -31.72
C THR A 125 13.72 -8.38 -32.88
N LYS A 126 13.07 -9.54 -32.71
CA LYS A 126 12.14 -10.14 -33.69
C LYS A 126 10.68 -9.67 -33.49
N GLY A 127 10.41 -8.83 -32.49
CA GLY A 127 9.05 -8.37 -32.16
C GLY A 127 8.21 -9.41 -31.41
N HIS A 128 8.80 -10.47 -30.87
CA HIS A 128 8.09 -11.44 -30.03
C HIS A 128 8.10 -10.99 -28.56
N PRO A 129 6.96 -11.02 -27.85
CA PRO A 129 6.91 -10.67 -26.45
C PRO A 129 7.68 -11.70 -25.60
N ARG A 130 8.34 -11.22 -24.55
CA ARG A 130 9.26 -11.98 -23.70
C ARG A 130 8.96 -11.88 -22.22
N SER A 131 8.38 -10.77 -21.77
CA SER A 131 7.95 -10.61 -20.38
C SER A 131 6.83 -9.58 -20.25
N TRP A 132 6.08 -9.71 -19.17
CA TRP A 132 4.91 -8.90 -18.84
C TRP A 132 5.06 -8.42 -17.39
N GLY A 133 4.55 -7.24 -17.10
CA GLY A 133 4.56 -6.73 -15.74
C GLY A 133 3.90 -5.36 -15.62
N ILE A 134 4.07 -4.74 -14.47
CA ILE A 134 3.53 -3.42 -14.16
C ILE A 134 4.69 -2.57 -13.64
N GLN A 135 4.86 -1.37 -14.18
CA GLN A 135 5.90 -0.43 -13.78
C GLN A 135 5.27 0.81 -13.16
N PHE A 136 5.88 1.30 -12.08
CA PHE A 136 5.51 2.55 -11.41
C PHE A 136 6.62 3.59 -11.48
N TRP A 137 6.23 4.86 -11.54
CA TRP A 137 7.11 6.03 -11.45
C TRP A 137 6.54 7.05 -10.47
N ASN A 138 7.41 7.79 -9.80
CA ASN A 138 7.03 8.82 -8.85
C ASN A 138 6.84 10.20 -9.52
N GLY A 139 6.50 11.23 -8.75
CA GLY A 139 6.31 12.59 -9.28
C GLY A 139 7.55 13.30 -9.81
N ALA A 140 8.74 12.69 -9.68
CA ALA A 140 9.99 13.14 -10.30
C ALA A 140 10.42 12.25 -11.48
N ASP A 141 9.52 11.43 -12.01
CA ASP A 141 9.77 10.46 -13.10
C ASP A 141 10.83 9.40 -12.76
N GLU A 142 11.11 9.19 -11.47
CA GLU A 142 12.01 8.15 -11.02
C GLU A 142 11.29 6.79 -11.02
N GLN A 143 11.97 5.77 -11.56
CA GLN A 143 11.46 4.42 -11.57
C GLN A 143 11.37 3.88 -10.13
N LEU A 144 10.18 3.40 -9.74
CA LEU A 144 9.94 2.76 -8.45
C LEU A 144 10.06 1.23 -8.59
N MET A 145 9.24 0.47 -7.86
CA MET A 145 9.18 -0.99 -8.01
C MET A 145 8.44 -1.41 -9.28
N THR A 146 8.69 -2.65 -9.66
CA THR A 146 8.09 -3.35 -10.80
C THR A 146 7.32 -4.56 -10.25
N ILE A 147 6.10 -4.80 -10.72
CA ILE A 147 5.41 -6.07 -10.48
C ILE A 147 5.69 -6.99 -11.65
N LEU A 148 6.26 -8.15 -11.37
CA LEU A 148 6.52 -9.20 -12.35
C LEU A 148 5.26 -10.08 -12.44
N LEU A 149 4.65 -10.13 -13.62
CA LEU A 149 3.47 -10.96 -13.86
C LEU A 149 3.89 -12.32 -14.45
N PRO A 150 3.03 -13.35 -14.38
CA PRO A 150 3.37 -14.69 -14.87
C PRO A 150 3.87 -14.67 -16.32
N ASN A 151 4.98 -15.37 -16.55
CA ASN A 151 5.62 -15.42 -17.86
C ASN A 151 5.29 -16.75 -18.58
N PRO A 152 4.59 -16.73 -19.74
CA PRO A 152 4.26 -17.92 -20.52
C PRO A 152 5.47 -18.65 -21.12
N LEU A 153 6.67 -18.07 -21.03
CA LEU A 153 7.91 -18.64 -21.56
C LEU A 153 8.82 -19.25 -20.49
N VAL A 154 8.42 -19.22 -19.22
CA VAL A 154 9.27 -19.61 -18.08
C VAL A 154 8.56 -20.64 -17.22
N ASP A 155 9.32 -21.59 -16.68
CA ASP A 155 8.89 -22.53 -15.65
C ASP A 155 9.98 -22.69 -14.57
N GLY A 156 9.71 -22.17 -13.37
CA GLY A 156 10.74 -21.94 -12.36
C GLY A 156 11.85 -21.01 -12.89
N GLU A 157 13.10 -21.45 -12.78
CA GLU A 157 14.25 -20.72 -13.33
C GLU A 157 14.53 -21.02 -14.82
N ASN A 158 13.76 -21.94 -15.43
CA ASN A 158 14.04 -22.44 -16.77
C ASN A 158 13.18 -21.76 -17.84
N LEU A 159 13.78 -21.50 -19.00
CA LEU A 159 13.01 -21.15 -20.19
C LEU A 159 12.32 -22.40 -20.75
N LEU A 160 11.03 -22.27 -21.06
CA LEU A 160 10.30 -23.29 -21.80
C LEU A 160 10.87 -23.42 -23.23
N PRO A 161 10.79 -24.61 -23.85
CA PRO A 161 11.27 -24.82 -25.20
C PRO A 161 10.68 -23.82 -26.20
N GLU A 162 11.51 -23.33 -27.13
CA GLU A 162 11.06 -22.40 -28.17
C GLU A 162 9.89 -23.01 -28.95
N GLY A 163 8.77 -22.28 -29.02
CA GLY A 163 7.54 -22.72 -29.68
C GLY A 163 6.54 -23.49 -28.80
N LYS A 164 6.81 -23.67 -27.49
CA LYS A 164 5.86 -24.30 -26.54
C LYS A 164 5.51 -23.37 -25.36
N PRO A 165 4.97 -22.15 -25.61
CA PRO A 165 4.56 -21.26 -24.52
C PRO A 165 3.34 -21.82 -23.77
N ASP A 166 3.32 -21.68 -22.45
CA ASP A 166 2.13 -21.88 -21.65
C ASP A 166 1.31 -20.59 -21.59
N LEU A 167 0.42 -20.41 -22.57
CA LEU A 167 -0.42 -19.21 -22.68
C LEU A 167 -1.43 -19.06 -21.54
N THR A 168 -1.71 -20.11 -20.76
CA THR A 168 -2.63 -20.02 -19.64
C THR A 168 -2.11 -19.07 -18.56
N LYS A 169 -0.79 -18.90 -18.46
CA LYS A 169 -0.13 -17.92 -17.57
C LYS A 169 -0.50 -16.47 -17.89
N LEU A 170 -1.00 -16.17 -19.08
CA LEU A 170 -1.44 -14.81 -19.45
C LEU A 170 -2.83 -14.43 -18.90
N ALA A 171 -3.58 -15.36 -18.30
CA ALA A 171 -4.94 -15.11 -17.81
C ALA A 171 -5.00 -13.91 -16.85
N LEU A 172 -4.11 -13.87 -15.85
CA LEU A 172 -4.05 -12.76 -14.88
C LEU A 172 -3.73 -11.43 -15.56
N TYR A 173 -2.74 -11.39 -16.46
CA TYR A 173 -2.41 -10.17 -17.22
C TYR A 173 -3.61 -9.65 -18.02
N GLN A 174 -4.33 -10.55 -18.72
CA GLN A 174 -5.48 -10.17 -19.55
C GLN A 174 -6.62 -9.63 -18.70
N GLU A 175 -6.92 -10.28 -17.57
CA GLU A 175 -7.97 -9.84 -16.65
C GLU A 175 -7.65 -8.46 -16.05
N LEU A 176 -6.44 -8.29 -15.52
CA LEU A 176 -6.00 -7.01 -14.96
C LEU A 176 -6.00 -5.90 -16.02
N ARG A 177 -5.55 -6.19 -17.25
CA ARG A 177 -5.56 -5.20 -18.35
C ARG A 177 -6.98 -4.82 -18.74
N ASP A 178 -7.92 -5.77 -18.83
CA ASP A 178 -9.32 -5.49 -19.13
C ASP A 178 -9.99 -4.61 -18.07
N ILE A 179 -9.65 -4.79 -16.79
CA ILE A 179 -10.17 -3.99 -15.68
C ILE A 179 -9.48 -2.63 -15.63
N TYR A 180 -8.17 -2.59 -15.44
CA TYR A 180 -7.44 -1.41 -14.99
C TYR A 180 -6.90 -0.53 -16.12
N VAL A 181 -6.64 -1.09 -17.30
CA VAL A 181 -6.13 -0.32 -18.46
C VAL A 181 -7.26 0.06 -19.40
N LEU A 182 -8.08 -0.94 -19.77
CA LEU A 182 -9.09 -0.78 -20.82
C LEU A 182 -10.47 -0.39 -20.31
N GLY A 183 -10.75 -0.53 -19.01
CA GLY A 183 -12.06 -0.24 -18.42
C GLY A 183 -13.22 -1.04 -19.01
N LYS A 184 -12.94 -2.27 -19.50
CA LYS A 184 -13.96 -3.17 -20.06
C LYS A 184 -14.74 -3.92 -18.99
N LYS A 185 -14.17 -4.02 -17.80
CA LYS A 185 -14.74 -4.69 -16.63
C LYS A 185 -14.64 -3.76 -15.43
N PRO A 186 -15.60 -3.79 -14.51
CA PRO A 186 -15.49 -3.03 -13.28
C PRO A 186 -14.39 -3.62 -12.41
N ILE A 187 -13.77 -2.76 -11.60
CA ILE A 187 -12.98 -3.13 -10.43
C ILE A 187 -13.88 -4.01 -9.52
N PRO A 188 -13.43 -5.20 -9.08
CA PRO A 188 -14.25 -6.17 -8.36
C PRO A 188 -14.41 -5.83 -6.86
N PHE A 189 -14.62 -4.56 -6.53
CA PHE A 189 -14.84 -4.07 -5.17
C PHE A 189 -16.01 -3.08 -5.14
N THR A 190 -16.69 -3.00 -4.00
CA THR A 190 -17.77 -2.01 -3.75
C THR A 190 -17.28 -0.79 -2.98
N LYS A 191 -16.08 -0.86 -2.41
CA LYS A 191 -15.36 0.21 -1.72
C LYS A 191 -13.85 0.00 -1.90
N ASN A 192 -13.06 1.03 -1.67
CA ASN A 192 -11.60 0.91 -1.73
C ASN A 192 -11.10 -0.11 -0.67
N PRO A 193 -10.45 -1.22 -1.07
CA PRO A 193 -10.11 -2.33 -0.18
C PRO A 193 -8.95 -2.03 0.78
N LEU A 194 -8.23 -0.92 0.59
CA LEU A 194 -7.17 -0.48 1.49
C LEU A 194 -7.57 0.70 2.39
N LYS A 195 -8.77 1.26 2.20
CA LYS A 195 -9.27 2.42 2.95
C LYS A 195 -10.41 2.03 3.89
N HIS A 196 -10.07 1.22 4.88
CA HIS A 196 -10.95 0.91 6.00
C HIS A 196 -10.62 1.82 7.17
N SER A 197 -11.64 2.24 7.92
CA SER A 197 -11.44 2.95 9.19
C SER A 197 -10.63 2.07 10.13
N TYR A 198 -9.55 2.60 10.70
CA TYR A 198 -8.69 1.87 11.62
C TYR A 198 -8.20 2.73 12.77
N ILE A 199 -7.93 2.06 13.88
CA ILE A 199 -7.21 2.62 15.03
C ILE A 199 -5.97 1.76 15.28
N SER A 200 -4.79 2.38 15.27
CA SER A 200 -3.51 1.68 15.35
C SER A 200 -2.72 2.03 16.60
N VAL A 201 -2.13 1.03 17.27
CA VAL A 201 -1.20 1.21 18.39
C VAL A 201 0.25 1.15 17.89
N CYS A 202 1.07 2.12 18.28
CA CYS A 202 2.51 2.12 18.03
C CYS A 202 3.20 1.02 18.84
N THR A 203 3.95 0.16 18.17
CA THR A 203 4.69 -0.97 18.77
C THR A 203 6.16 -0.66 19.05
N SER A 204 6.63 0.53 18.62
CA SER A 204 8.05 0.88 18.71
C SER A 204 8.51 1.13 20.14
N THR A 205 9.61 0.49 20.52
CA THR A 205 10.31 0.73 21.79
C THR A 205 10.89 2.14 21.92
N ARG A 206 11.04 2.88 20.81
CA ARG A 206 11.41 4.31 20.82
C ARG A 206 10.34 5.19 21.47
N CYS A 207 9.07 4.80 21.32
CA CYS A 207 7.94 5.51 21.86
C CYS A 207 7.57 4.98 23.26
N LEU A 208 7.63 3.66 23.43
CA LEU A 208 7.32 2.97 24.68
C LEU A 208 8.48 2.01 25.04
N PRO A 209 9.48 2.44 25.83
CA PRO A 209 10.65 1.61 26.16
C PRO A 209 10.30 0.26 26.81
N SER A 210 9.17 0.18 27.52
CA SER A 210 8.71 -1.06 28.15
C SER A 210 8.26 -2.13 27.15
N GLY A 211 7.95 -1.77 25.90
CA GLY A 211 7.42 -2.68 24.89
C GLY A 211 6.00 -3.21 25.18
N LYS A 212 5.35 -2.75 26.26
CA LYS A 212 4.05 -3.26 26.75
C LYS A 212 2.84 -2.66 26.03
N TRP A 213 2.86 -2.60 24.70
CA TRP A 213 1.77 -2.05 23.89
C TRP A 213 0.53 -2.95 23.84
N GLN A 214 0.67 -4.24 24.16
CA GLN A 214 -0.38 -5.26 24.04
C GLN A 214 -1.59 -4.95 24.93
N HIS A 215 -1.38 -4.35 26.11
CA HIS A 215 -2.49 -3.98 27.00
C HIS A 215 -3.39 -2.93 26.36
N THR A 216 -2.80 -1.90 25.73
CA THR A 216 -3.54 -0.86 25.00
C THR A 216 -4.24 -1.44 23.78
N PHE A 217 -3.54 -2.30 23.02
CA PHE A 217 -4.12 -2.99 21.87
C PHE A 217 -5.34 -3.83 22.24
N ASN A 218 -5.23 -4.68 23.28
CA ASN A 218 -6.31 -5.54 23.74
C ASN A 218 -7.50 -4.72 24.27
N ALA A 219 -7.23 -3.61 24.96
CA ALA A 219 -8.27 -2.71 25.46
C ALA A 219 -9.03 -2.03 24.30
N LEU A 220 -8.33 -1.53 23.28
CA LEU A 220 -8.96 -0.98 22.08
C LEU A 220 -9.81 -2.02 21.37
N LYS A 221 -9.26 -3.23 21.16
CA LYS A 221 -9.97 -4.32 20.49
C LYS A 221 -11.26 -4.69 21.22
N SER A 222 -11.19 -4.92 22.53
CA SER A 222 -12.37 -5.24 23.34
C SER A 222 -13.40 -4.10 23.36
N ALA A 223 -12.96 -2.86 23.43
CA ALA A 223 -13.86 -1.71 23.43
C ALA A 223 -14.54 -1.51 22.07
N VAL A 224 -13.82 -1.69 20.96
CA VAL A 224 -14.39 -1.62 19.59
C VAL A 224 -15.46 -2.69 19.40
N GLU A 225 -15.18 -3.93 19.78
CA GLU A 225 -16.13 -5.05 19.72
C GLU A 225 -17.38 -4.76 20.57
N LYS A 226 -17.21 -4.25 21.80
CA LYS A 226 -18.31 -3.91 22.71
C LYS A 226 -19.16 -2.74 22.23
N ALA A 227 -18.53 -1.73 21.61
CA ALA A 227 -19.22 -0.54 21.09
C ALA A 227 -19.91 -0.80 19.74
N GLY A 228 -19.53 -1.87 19.03
CA GLY A 228 -20.10 -2.20 17.72
C GLY A 228 -19.74 -1.21 16.62
N VAL A 229 -18.58 -0.54 16.73
CA VAL A 229 -18.09 0.41 15.71
C VAL A 229 -17.31 -0.33 14.62
N ASP A 230 -17.53 0.04 13.36
CA ASP A 230 -16.83 -0.53 12.19
C ASP A 230 -15.44 0.09 12.03
N VAL A 231 -14.53 -0.21 12.97
CA VAL A 231 -13.14 0.27 12.98
C VAL A 231 -12.18 -0.90 13.23
N GLU A 232 -11.23 -1.10 12.33
CA GLU A 232 -10.19 -2.12 12.49
C GLU A 232 -9.19 -1.72 13.59
N VAL A 233 -8.90 -2.62 14.54
CA VAL A 233 -7.82 -2.40 15.52
C VAL A 233 -6.56 -3.11 15.03
N ARG A 234 -5.51 -2.33 14.76
CA ARG A 234 -4.24 -2.86 14.22
C ARG A 234 -3.02 -2.34 14.96
N THR A 235 -1.85 -2.88 14.61
CA THR A 235 -0.57 -2.38 15.09
C THR A 235 0.07 -1.49 14.05
N SER A 236 1.01 -0.66 14.48
CA SER A 236 1.83 0.18 13.61
C SER A 236 3.28 0.15 14.06
N GLY A 237 4.18 0.45 13.13
CA GLY A 237 5.58 0.74 13.43
C GLY A 237 5.74 2.05 14.20
N CYS A 238 6.92 2.67 14.10
CA CYS A 238 7.16 3.96 14.74
C CYS A 238 6.32 5.06 14.09
N LEU A 239 5.55 5.80 14.90
CA LEU A 239 4.72 6.92 14.44
C LEU A 239 5.40 8.31 14.57
N GLU A 240 6.70 8.32 14.88
CA GLU A 240 7.53 9.53 14.99
C GLU A 240 7.10 10.52 16.09
N VAL A 241 6.22 10.09 16.99
CA VAL A 241 5.85 10.78 18.22
C VAL A 241 6.60 10.15 19.40
N CYS A 242 7.92 10.36 19.42
CA CYS A 242 8.80 9.73 20.41
C CYS A 242 8.47 10.14 21.85
N GLN A 243 8.75 9.23 22.80
CA GLN A 243 8.63 9.43 24.26
C GLN A 243 7.23 9.72 24.84
N GLN A 244 6.17 9.64 24.03
CA GLN A 244 4.78 9.87 24.48
C GLN A 244 3.92 8.60 24.36
N GLY A 245 4.55 7.42 24.49
CA GLY A 245 3.92 6.12 24.28
C GLY A 245 3.05 5.63 25.45
N PRO A 246 2.14 4.66 25.21
CA PRO A 246 1.73 4.15 23.90
C PRO A 246 1.00 5.22 23.08
N VAL A 247 1.40 5.36 21.80
CA VAL A 247 0.72 6.28 20.87
C VAL A 247 -0.32 5.50 20.08
N VAL A 248 -1.49 6.10 19.95
CA VAL A 248 -2.60 5.55 19.18
C VAL A 248 -2.97 6.53 18.06
N PHE A 249 -3.24 6.03 16.86
CA PHE A 249 -3.65 6.83 15.72
C PHE A 249 -5.00 6.34 15.19
N TYR A 250 -5.96 7.24 15.03
CA TYR A 250 -7.25 6.97 14.42
C TYR A 250 -7.32 7.59 13.01
N SER A 251 -7.65 6.78 12.01
CA SER A 251 -7.53 7.13 10.58
C SER A 251 -8.49 8.20 10.10
N ASP A 252 -9.74 8.16 10.55
CA ASP A 252 -10.84 8.83 9.82
C ASP A 252 -10.75 10.35 9.91
N ASP A 253 -10.38 10.85 11.08
CA ASP A 253 -10.16 12.28 11.30
C ASP A 253 -8.70 12.60 11.63
N ARG A 254 -7.82 11.61 11.43
CA ARG A 254 -6.39 11.69 11.70
C ARG A 254 -6.10 12.22 13.10
N THR A 255 -6.64 11.58 14.14
CA THR A 255 -6.32 11.96 15.53
C THR A 255 -5.22 11.07 16.08
N TRP A 256 -4.22 11.70 16.70
CA TRP A 256 -3.18 11.01 17.45
C TRP A 256 -3.41 11.19 18.95
N TYR A 257 -3.29 10.10 19.68
CA TYR A 257 -3.40 10.03 21.13
C TYR A 257 -2.08 9.60 21.74
N THR A 258 -1.77 10.14 22.91
CA THR A 258 -0.51 9.94 23.63
C THR A 258 -0.77 9.39 25.03
N CYS A 259 0.21 8.68 25.59
CA CYS A 259 0.14 8.09 26.92
C CYS A 259 -1.11 7.21 27.12
N VAL A 260 -1.51 6.47 26.09
CA VAL A 260 -2.77 5.72 26.10
C VAL A 260 -2.62 4.43 26.90
N ASN A 261 -3.17 4.43 28.12
CA ASN A 261 -3.35 3.24 28.95
C ASN A 261 -4.71 2.55 28.62
N PRO A 262 -5.00 1.36 29.19
CA PRO A 262 -6.26 0.64 28.91
C PRO A 262 -7.55 1.44 29.16
N ASN A 263 -7.62 2.26 30.20
CA ASN A 263 -8.81 3.06 30.50
C ASN A 263 -9.00 4.19 29.47
N VAL A 264 -7.89 4.80 29.05
CA VAL A 264 -7.89 5.83 28.00
C VAL A 264 -8.31 5.20 26.67
N ALA A 265 -7.83 4.00 26.36
CA ALA A 265 -8.24 3.25 25.17
C ALA A 265 -9.76 3.02 25.13
N GLU A 266 -10.37 2.56 26.23
CA GLU A 266 -11.83 2.41 26.32
C GLU A 266 -12.56 3.74 26.14
N THR A 267 -12.04 4.82 26.72
CA THR A 267 -12.60 6.18 26.59
C THR A 267 -12.53 6.69 25.14
N ILE A 268 -11.40 6.48 24.46
CA ILE A 268 -11.23 6.84 23.04
C ILE A 268 -12.30 6.15 22.20
N VAL A 269 -12.55 4.86 22.41
CA VAL A 269 -13.55 4.14 21.62
C VAL A 269 -14.97 4.66 21.93
N ASN A 270 -15.34 4.75 23.20
CA ASN A 270 -16.71 5.08 23.61
C ASN A 270 -17.09 6.54 23.36
N GLU A 271 -16.14 7.48 23.47
CA GLU A 271 -16.41 8.91 23.25
C GLU A 271 -16.06 9.32 21.82
N HIS A 272 -14.86 8.98 21.33
CA HIS A 272 -14.42 9.47 20.03
C HIS A 272 -14.98 8.63 18.89
N LEU A 273 -14.71 7.32 18.85
CA LEU A 273 -15.12 6.48 17.71
C LEU A 273 -16.65 6.31 17.67
N ALA A 274 -17.31 6.15 18.82
CA ALA A 274 -18.75 5.94 18.88
C ALA A 274 -19.59 7.23 18.84
N LYS A 275 -19.08 8.36 19.37
CA LYS A 275 -19.86 9.62 19.52
C LYS A 275 -19.23 10.84 18.85
N GLY A 276 -18.06 10.69 18.21
CA GLY A 276 -17.35 11.80 17.56
C GLY A 276 -16.68 12.79 18.52
N LYS A 277 -16.58 12.48 19.82
CA LYS A 277 -16.02 13.39 20.84
C LYS A 277 -14.57 13.02 21.17
N LYS A 278 -13.61 13.81 20.69
CA LYS A 278 -12.18 13.59 20.93
C LYS A 278 -11.84 13.66 22.42
N VAL A 279 -10.94 12.78 22.86
CA VAL A 279 -10.37 12.80 24.21
C VAL A 279 -9.21 13.81 24.25
N THR A 280 -9.54 15.10 24.29
CA THR A 280 -8.60 16.22 24.03
C THR A 280 -7.39 16.25 24.95
N GLU A 281 -7.54 15.80 26.19
CA GLU A 281 -6.47 15.67 27.19
C GLU A 281 -5.34 14.72 26.76
N HIS A 282 -5.64 13.72 25.92
CA HIS A 282 -4.68 12.77 25.38
C HIS A 282 -4.29 13.06 23.91
N CYS A 283 -4.95 14.01 23.24
CA CYS A 283 -4.64 14.36 21.85
C CYS A 283 -3.23 14.93 21.72
N TYR A 284 -2.55 14.62 20.62
CA TYR A 284 -1.30 15.25 20.25
C TYR A 284 -1.54 16.57 19.49
N PRO A 285 -0.76 17.65 19.74
CA PRO A 285 0.27 17.76 20.78
C PRO A 285 -0.36 17.77 22.18
N SER A 286 0.21 16.98 23.09
CA SER A 286 -0.36 16.84 24.43
C SER A 286 -0.20 18.12 25.24
N SER A 287 -1.29 18.55 25.87
CA SER A 287 -1.27 19.63 26.87
C SER A 287 -0.49 19.24 28.14
N ILE A 288 -0.23 17.94 28.35
CA ILE A 288 0.52 17.41 29.49
C ILE A 288 2.03 17.75 29.36
N TYR A 289 2.53 17.95 28.13
CA TYR A 289 3.94 18.25 27.84
C TYR A 289 4.19 19.70 27.41
N SER A 290 3.17 20.57 27.39
CA SER A 290 3.32 21.98 26.99
C SER A 290 3.92 22.91 28.05
N ASN A 291 4.48 22.37 29.14
CA ASN A 291 5.35 23.13 30.06
C ASN A 291 6.77 22.59 29.98
N PRO A 292 7.65 23.16 29.13
CA PRO A 292 9.08 22.98 29.31
C PRO A 292 9.46 23.60 30.66
N LYS A 293 10.02 22.79 31.56
CA LYS A 293 10.92 23.32 32.59
C LYS A 293 12.21 23.77 31.94
#